data_AF-A0A2D5LGM5-F1
#
_entry.id   AF-A0A2D5LGM5-F1
#
_cell.length_a   1.000
_cell.length_b   1.000
_cell.length_c   1.000
_cell.angle_alpha   90.00
_cell.angle_beta   90.00
_cell.angle_gamma   90.00
#
_symmetry.space_group_name_H-M   'P 1'
#
loop_
_entity.id
_entity.type
_entity.pdbx_description
1 polymer ?
#
loop_
_entity_poly.entity_id
_entity_poly.type
_entity_poly.pdbx_seq_one_letter_code
_entity_poly.pdbx_strand_id
1 'polypeptide(L)' 'MNSKQLQYFLVTVQKGSIAAAARELDIAQPAISQQLANLEREMG' A
#
# COMPACT_ATOMS: atom_id res chain seq x y z
N MET A 1 3.08 7.56 10.60
CA MET A 1 2.01 6.63 10.21
C MET A 1 0.76 7.43 9.88
N ASN A 2 0.18 7.21 8.71
CA ASN A 2 -1.07 7.84 8.26
C ASN A 2 -2.10 6.79 7.79
N SER A 3 -3.37 7.19 7.71
CA SER A 3 -4.46 6.29 7.34
C SER A 3 -4.36 5.70 5.93
N LYS A 4 -3.75 6.43 4.98
CA LYS A 4 -3.53 5.93 3.62
C LYS A 4 -2.52 4.79 3.58
N GLN A 5 -1.42 4.88 4.33
CA GLN A 5 -0.42 3.81 4.44
C GLN A 5 -1.06 2.52 4.96
N LEU A 6 -1.88 2.62 6.01
CA LEU A 6 -2.60 1.48 6.57
C LEU A 6 -3.65 0.91 5.61
N GLN A 7 -4.41 1.78 4.92
CA GLN A 7 -5.36 1.35 3.90
C GLN A 7 -4.65 0.58 2.78
N TYR A 8 -3.54 1.10 2.27
CA TYR A 8 -2.79 0.47 1.18
C TYR A 8 -2.18 -0.86 1.63
N PHE A 9 -1.70 -0.94 2.87
CA PHE A 9 -1.23 -2.19 3.46
C PHE A 9 -2.34 -3.24 3.55
N LEU A 10 -3.49 -2.89 4.15
CA LEU A 10 -4.62 -3.80 4.30
C LEU A 10 -5.12 -4.33 2.95
N VAL A 11 -5.29 -3.45 1.96
CA VAL A 11 -5.73 -3.86 0.62
C VAL A 11 -4.67 -4.71 -0.08
N THR A 12 -3.38 -4.40 0.06
CA THR A 12 -2.29 -5.20 -0.51
C THR A 12 -2.27 -6.62 0.06
N VAL A 13 -2.44 -6.77 1.38
CA VAL A 13 -2.55 -8.08 2.03
C VAL A 13 -3.80 -8.83 1.56
N GLN A 14 -4.96 -8.16 1.49
CA GLN A 14 -6.22 -8.77 1.05
C GLN A 14 -6.18 -9.24 -0.41
N LYS A 15 -5.53 -8.48 -1.30
CA LYS A 15 -5.45 -8.81 -2.73
C LYS A 15 -4.25 -9.69 -3.09
N GLY A 16 -3.31 -9.88 -2.17
CA GLY A 16 -2.11 -10.71 -2.35
C GLY A 16 -1.05 -10.14 -3.30
N SER A 17 -1.22 -8.92 -3.83
CA SER A 17 -0.20 -8.25 -4.63
C SER A 17 -0.42 -6.74 -4.72
N ILE A 18 0.67 -5.98 -4.89
CA ILE A 18 0.64 -4.53 -5.12
C ILE A 18 -0.13 -4.19 -6.42
N ALA A 19 0.06 -4.99 -7.47
CA ALA A 19 -0.62 -4.79 -8.75
C ALA A 19 -2.14 -4.99 -8.65
N ALA A 20 -2.61 -5.89 -7.80
CA ALA A 20 -4.05 -6.08 -7.56
C ALA A 20 -4.61 -4.97 -6.65
N ALA A 21 -3.86 -4.52 -5.63
CA ALA A 21 -4.27 -3.40 -4.80
C ALA A 21 -4.36 -2.08 -5.56
N ALA A 22 -3.43 -1.82 -6.49
CA ALA A 22 -3.45 -0.66 -7.37
C ALA A 22 -4.70 -0.61 -8.25
N ARG A 23 -5.10 -1.77 -8.80
CA ARG A 23 -6.34 -1.90 -9.58
C ARG A 23 -7.58 -1.71 -8.71
N GLU A 24 -7.58 -2.22 -7.48
CA GLU A 24 -8.70 -2.06 -6.54
C GLU A 24 -8.90 -0.60 -6.12
N LEU A 25 -7.81 0.11 -5.87
CA LEU A 25 -7.82 1.47 -5.33
C LEU A 25 -7.83 2.55 -6.43
N ASP A 26 -7.82 2.15 -7.70
CA ASP A 26 -7.72 3.03 -8.87
C ASP A 26 -6.54 4.03 -8.78
N ILE A 27 -5.36 3.51 -8.44
CA ILE A 27 -4.12 4.31 -8.33
C ILE A 27 -2.93 3.60 -8.96
N ALA A 28 -1.88 4.37 -9.27
CA ALA A 28 -0.65 3.83 -9.83
C ALA A 28 0.09 2.93 -8.81
N GLN A 29 0.60 1.78 -9.26
CA GLN A 29 1.39 0.86 -8.42
C GLN A 29 2.57 1.53 -7.67
N PRO A 30 3.36 2.44 -8.28
CA PRO A 30 4.45 3.11 -7.56
C PRO A 30 3.99 3.90 -6.33
N ALA A 31 2.77 4.45 -6.34
CA ALA A 31 2.23 5.18 -5.20
C ALA A 31 2.00 4.24 -4.00
N ILE A 32 1.51 3.03 -4.25
CA ILE A 32 1.35 2.01 -3.21
C ILE A 32 2.71 1.58 -2.68
N SER A 33 3.63 1.18 -3.56
CA SER A 33 4.98 0.74 -3.15
C SER A 33 5.69 1.79 -2.31
N GLN A 34 5.60 3.07 -2.68
CA GLN A 34 6.22 4.16 -1.93
C GLN A 34 5.61 4.32 -0.54
N GLN A 35 4.28 4.24 -0.40
CA GLN A 35 3.63 4.38 0.90
C GLN A 35 3.92 3.18 1.82
N LEU A 36 3.98 1.96 1.28
CA LEU A 36 4.36 0.77 2.04
C LEU A 36 5.82 0.85 2.52
N ALA A 37 6.74 1.23 1.65
CA ALA A 37 8.14 1.44 2.03
C ALA A 37 8.30 2.54 3.09
N ASN A 38 7.48 3.60 3.02
CA ASN A 38 7.44 4.62 4.08
C ASN A 38 6.93 4.04 5.40
N LEU A 39 5.86 3.24 5.37
CA LEU A 39 5.29 2.60 6.55
C LEU A 39 6.30 1.65 7.22
N GLU A 40 6.98 0.81 6.43
CA GLU A 40 8.03 -0.10 6.93
C GLU A 40 9.15 0.65 7.64
N ARG A 41 9.62 1.77 7.08
CA ARG A 41 10.66 2.62 7.71
C ARG A 41 10.21 3.32 8.98
N GLU A 42 8.91 3.51 9.19
CA GLU A 42 8.38 4.12 10.41
C GLU A 42 8.18 3.09 11.54
N MET A 43 8.03 1.81 11.20
CA MET A 43 7.75 0.72 12.14
C MET A 43 9.00 -0.10 12.50
N GLY A 44 10.06 -0.03 11.69
CA GLY A 44 11.40 -0.56 11.99
C GLY A 44 12.32 0.51 12.56
#